data_AF-A0A2N5RP48-F1
#
_entry.id   AF-A0A2N5RP48-F1
#
_cell.length_a   1.000
_cell.length_b   1.000
_cell.length_c   1.000
_cell.angle_alpha   90.00
_cell.angle_beta   90.00
_cell.angle_gamma   90.00
#
_symmetry.space_group_name_H-M   'P 1'
#
loop_
_entity.id
_entity.type
_entity.pdbx_description
1 polymer ?
#
loop_
_entity_poly.entity_id
_entity_poly.type
_entity_poly.pdbx_seq_one_letter_code
_entity_poly.pdbx_strand_id
1 'polypeptide(L)'
;MFVSGILSNIKSLRDASVEFVGDLFYKIFKEMYESIPKYDLIPETTAEKWFREMLLREYSKHAAEQSQLTDLVLKSLGEKVFSNFPQRE
;
A
#
# COMPACT_ATOMS: atom_id res chain seq x y z
N MET A 1 21.98 9.82 29.35
CA MET A 1 21.76 8.57 28.58
C MET A 1 20.26 8.49 28.33
N PHE A 2 19.79 9.04 27.21
CA PHE A 2 18.36 9.00 26.88
C PHE A 2 18.03 7.60 26.36
N VAL A 3 17.06 6.97 27.01
CA VAL A 3 16.63 5.61 26.74
C VAL A 3 15.94 5.59 25.36
N SER A 4 16.59 5.04 24.33
CA SER A 4 16.05 4.77 22.98
C SER A 4 14.91 3.73 22.98
N GLY A 5 14.20 3.55 24.09
CA GLY A 5 13.25 2.46 24.31
C GLY A 5 11.82 2.73 23.83
N ILE A 6 11.50 3.91 23.29
CA ILE A 6 10.15 4.27 22.80
C ILE A 6 10.11 4.31 21.25
N LEU A 7 11.18 3.89 20.55
CA LEU A 7 11.23 3.94 19.09
C LEU A 7 10.60 2.71 18.40
N SER A 8 10.09 1.72 19.15
CA SER A 8 9.84 0.36 18.62
C SER A 8 8.39 0.03 18.25
N ASN A 9 7.47 0.99 18.16
CA ASN A 9 6.08 0.66 17.78
C ASN A 9 5.32 1.75 17.02
N ILE A 10 6.00 2.47 16.14
CA ILE A 10 5.34 3.35 15.17
C ILE A 10 5.68 2.80 13.80
N LYS A 11 4.80 1.95 13.21
CA LYS A 11 4.69 1.92 11.74
C LYS A 11 4.60 3.38 11.34
N SER A 12 5.58 3.89 10.59
CA SER A 12 5.57 5.32 10.29
C SER A 12 4.27 5.65 9.56
N LEU A 13 3.70 6.84 9.77
CA LEU A 13 2.48 7.24 9.04
C LEU A 13 2.67 7.10 7.52
N ARG A 14 3.93 7.23 7.07
CA ARG A 14 4.36 6.92 5.71
C ARG A 14 4.20 5.45 5.36
N ASP A 15 4.68 4.50 6.18
CA ASP A 15 4.50 3.06 5.93
C ASP A 15 3.03 2.67 5.85
N ALA A 16 2.18 3.23 6.73
CA ALA A 16 0.73 3.01 6.68
C ALA A 16 0.10 3.59 5.40
N SER A 17 0.59 4.74 4.92
CA SER A 17 0.14 5.35 3.66
C SER A 17 0.59 4.52 2.45
N VAL A 18 1.82 4.01 2.45
CA VAL A 18 2.35 3.09 1.43
C VAL A 18 1.53 1.81 1.39
N GLU A 19 1.23 1.22 2.54
CA GLU A 19 0.43 -0.01 2.64
C GLU A 19 -0.99 0.21 2.09
N PHE A 20 -1.63 1.32 2.46
CA PHE A 20 -2.96 1.67 1.94
C PHE A 20 -2.97 1.84 0.41
N VAL A 21 -2.02 2.62 -0.14
CA VAL A 21 -1.92 2.83 -1.59
C VAL A 21 -1.53 1.53 -2.31
N GLY A 22 -0.67 0.71 -1.70
CA GLY A 22 -0.28 -0.60 -2.22
C GLY A 22 -1.47 -1.54 -2.34
N ASP A 23 -2.34 -1.60 -1.33
CA ASP A 23 -3.56 -2.41 -1.39
C ASP A 23 -4.56 -1.89 -2.44
N LEU A 24 -4.63 -0.57 -2.65
CA LEU A 24 -5.43 0.03 -3.72
C LEU A 24 -4.91 -0.37 -5.10
N PHE A 25 -3.61 -0.22 -5.34
CA PHE A 25 -2.99 -0.62 -6.61
C PHE A 25 -3.13 -2.12 -6.87
N TYR A 26 -2.99 -2.95 -5.83
CA TYR A 26 -3.19 -4.39 -5.95
C TYR A 26 -4.59 -4.74 -6.45
N LYS A 27 -5.64 -4.09 -5.91
CA LYS A 27 -7.01 -4.29 -6.39
C LYS A 27 -7.15 -3.91 -7.86
N ILE A 28 -6.65 -2.73 -8.24
CA ILE A 28 -6.71 -2.24 -9.61
C ILE A 28 -5.98 -3.20 -10.56
N PHE A 29 -4.74 -3.59 -10.26
CA PHE A 29 -3.97 -4.48 -11.13
C PHE A 29 -4.58 -5.87 -11.21
N LYS A 30 -5.16 -6.36 -10.12
CA LYS A 30 -5.89 -7.62 -10.12
C LYS A 30 -7.12 -7.55 -11.01
N GLU A 31 -7.95 -6.52 -10.87
CA GLU A 31 -9.13 -6.30 -11.72
C GLU A 31 -8.75 -6.14 -13.20
N MET A 32 -7.68 -5.38 -13.48
CA MET A 32 -7.12 -5.26 -14.83
C MET A 32 -6.73 -6.62 -15.40
N TYR A 33 -6.01 -7.43 -14.63
CA TYR A 33 -5.59 -8.76 -15.07
C TYR A 33 -6.78 -9.71 -15.29
N GLU A 34 -7.77 -9.69 -14.40
CA GLU A 34 -8.98 -10.50 -14.51
C GLU A 34 -9.87 -10.07 -15.68
N SER A 35 -9.78 -8.81 -16.12
CA SER A 35 -10.50 -8.31 -17.31
C SER A 35 -9.95 -8.84 -18.64
N ILE A 36 -8.74 -9.40 -18.66
CA ILE A 36 -8.13 -9.94 -19.88
C ILE A 36 -8.83 -11.26 -20.24
N PRO A 37 -9.39 -11.42 -21.46
CA PRO A 37 -9.97 -12.68 -21.90
C PRO A 37 -8.94 -13.80 -21.84
N LYS A 38 -9.24 -14.88 -21.11
CA LYS A 38 -8.37 -16.05 -20.98
C LYS A 38 -8.86 -17.17 -21.88
N TYR A 39 -7.93 -17.89 -22.49
CA TYR A 39 -8.23 -19.08 -23.29
C TYR A 39 -8.11 -20.32 -22.41
N ASP A 40 -9.15 -21.15 -22.35
CA ASP A 40 -9.22 -22.37 -21.54
C ASP A 40 -8.47 -23.58 -22.16
N LEU A 41 -7.54 -23.34 -23.10
CA LEU A 41 -6.78 -24.44 -23.73
C LEU A 41 -5.83 -25.13 -22.75
N ILE A 42 -5.33 -24.39 -21.76
CA ILE A 42 -4.48 -24.93 -20.69
C ILE A 42 -5.01 -24.33 -19.38
N PRO A 43 -5.50 -25.17 -18.44
CA PRO A 43 -6.00 -24.68 -17.17
C PRO A 43 -4.85 -24.10 -16.34
N GLU A 44 -5.10 -22.97 -15.68
CA GLU A 44 -4.16 -22.39 -14.73
C GLU A 44 -3.96 -23.31 -13.52
N THR A 45 -2.70 -23.58 -13.19
CA THR A 45 -2.34 -24.32 -11.99
C THR A 45 -2.45 -23.45 -10.74
N THR A 46 -2.65 -24.08 -9.58
CA THR A 46 -2.64 -23.38 -8.28
C THR A 46 -1.35 -22.62 -8.03
N ALA A 47 -0.20 -23.17 -8.45
CA ALA A 47 1.10 -22.54 -8.29
C ALA A 47 1.24 -21.28 -9.15
N GLU A 48 0.80 -21.32 -10.41
CA GLU A 48 0.80 -20.14 -11.30
C GLU A 48 -0.11 -19.05 -10.76
N LYS A 49 -1.32 -19.42 -10.31
CA LYS A 49 -2.26 -18.47 -9.70
C LYS A 49 -1.64 -17.78 -8.48
N TRP A 50 -1.06 -18.56 -7.56
CA TRP A 50 -0.40 -18.04 -6.37
C TRP A 50 0.78 -17.13 -6.74
N PHE A 51 1.64 -17.57 -7.67
CA PHE A 51 2.81 -16.81 -8.09
C PHE A 51 2.41 -15.48 -8.73
N ARG A 52 1.36 -15.48 -9.56
CA ARG A 52 0.78 -14.26 -10.12
C ARG A 52 0.26 -13.33 -9.03
N GLU A 53 -0.51 -13.83 -8.07
CA GLU A 53 -1.03 -13.00 -6.96
C GLU A 53 0.11 -12.38 -6.15
N MET A 54 1.19 -13.14 -5.91
CA MET A 54 2.41 -12.65 -5.28
C MET A 54 3.08 -11.54 -6.10
N LEU A 55 3.25 -11.75 -7.42
CA LEU A 55 3.82 -10.74 -8.32
C LEU A 55 3.01 -9.45 -8.35
N LEU A 56 1.68 -9.56 -8.45
CA LEU A 56 0.79 -8.40 -8.42
C LEU A 56 0.94 -7.63 -7.11
N ARG A 57 1.01 -8.34 -5.98
CA ARG A 57 1.17 -7.72 -4.65
C ARG A 57 2.51 -6.99 -4.52
N GLU A 58 3.62 -7.61 -4.93
CA GLU A 58 4.94 -6.99 -4.86
C GLU A 58 5.07 -5.77 -5.78
N TYR A 59 4.56 -5.90 -7.01
CA TYR A 59 4.54 -4.78 -7.96
C TYR A 59 3.70 -3.60 -7.44
N SER A 60 2.56 -3.89 -6.83
CA SER A 60 1.69 -2.85 -6.23
C SER A 60 2.37 -2.12 -5.09
N LYS A 61 3.08 -2.85 -4.23
CA LYS A 61 3.86 -2.26 -3.14
C LYS A 61 4.97 -1.36 -3.70
N HIS A 62 5.73 -1.85 -4.68
CA HIS A 62 6.80 -1.07 -5.30
C HIS A 62 6.26 0.21 -5.99
N ALA A 63 5.13 0.10 -6.68
CA ALA A 63 4.45 1.24 -7.29
C ALA A 63 3.99 2.26 -6.23
N ALA A 64 3.46 1.79 -5.09
CA ALA A 64 3.02 2.65 -4.00
C ALA A 64 4.18 3.40 -3.34
N GLU A 65 5.35 2.78 -3.17
CA GLU A 65 6.54 3.42 -2.60
C GLU A 65 7.02 4.64 -3.40
N GLN A 66 6.79 4.64 -4.71
CA GLN A 66 7.20 5.70 -5.64
C GLN A 66 6.05 6.63 -6.06
N SER A 67 4.82 6.37 -5.60
CA SER A 67 3.64 7.09 -6.06
C SER A 67 3.45 8.42 -5.33
N GLN A 68 3.16 9.47 -6.10
CA GLN A 68 2.69 10.75 -5.56
C GLN A 68 1.37 10.61 -4.78
N LEU A 69 0.56 9.58 -5.06
CA LEU A 69 -0.67 9.30 -4.32
C LEU A 69 -0.37 8.99 -2.86
N THR A 70 0.74 8.31 -2.58
CA THR A 70 1.18 8.01 -1.21
C THR A 70 1.51 9.29 -0.47
N ASP A 71 2.18 10.25 -1.11
CA ASP A 71 2.48 11.54 -0.51
C ASP A 71 1.20 12.36 -0.25
N LEU A 72 0.21 12.29 -1.15
CA LEU A 72 -1.09 12.94 -0.96
C LEU A 72 -1.87 12.32 0.20
N VAL A 73 -1.90 11.00 0.31
CA VAL A 73 -2.54 10.29 1.43
C VAL A 73 -1.86 10.66 2.73
N LEU A 74 -0.52 10.61 2.77
CA LEU A 74 0.28 11.00 3.93
C LEU A 74 -0.02 12.44 4.38
N LYS A 75 -0.05 13.39 3.44
CA LYS A 75 -0.41 14.79 3.74
C LYS A 75 -1.83 14.90 4.27
N SER A 76 -2.81 14.24 3.64
CA SER A 76 -4.20 14.29 4.07
C SER A 76 -4.41 13.76 5.50
N LEU A 77 -3.62 12.74 5.88
CA LEU A 77 -3.65 12.16 7.22
C LEU A 77 -2.88 13.02 8.22
N GLY A 78 -1.73 13.57 7.83
CA GLY A 78 -0.90 14.43 8.67
C GLY A 78 -1.54 15.80 8.96
N GLU A 79 -2.12 16.47 7.97
CA GLU A 79 -2.78 17.77 8.13
C GLU A 79 -4.05 17.68 9.00
N LYS A 80 -4.75 16.54 8.98
CA LYS A 80 -5.86 16.26 9.91
C LYS A 80 -5.41 16.09 11.36
N VAL A 81 -4.16 15.72 11.61
CA VAL A 81 -3.63 15.58 12.97
C VAL A 81 -3.30 16.95 13.58
N PHE A 82 -2.73 17.88 12.79
CA PHE A 82 -2.34 19.21 13.31
C PHE A 82 -3.50 20.18 13.52
N SER A 83 -4.59 20.07 12.75
CA SER A 83 -5.76 20.95 12.88
C SER A 83 -6.63 20.67 14.11
N ASN A 84 -6.45 19.51 14.77
CA ASN A 84 -7.23 19.10 15.94
C ASN A 84 -6.54 19.35 17.29
N PHE A 85 -5.33 19.93 17.32
CA PHE A 85 -4.71 20.37 18.57
C PHE A 85 -5.20 21.78 18.91
N PRO A 86 -5.76 22.03 20.12
CA PRO A 86 -6.13 23.37 20.52
C PRO A 86 -4.87 24.23 20.54
N GLN A 87 -4.87 25.29 19.72
CA GLN A 87 -3.87 26.34 19.76
C GLN A 87 -3.96 26.97 21.16
N ARG A 88 -2.95 26.75 22.00
CA ARG A 88 -2.86 27.48 23.27
C ARG A 88 -2.43 28.90 22.93
N GLU A 89 -3.35 29.84 23.09
CA GLU A 89 -3.09 31.29 23.19
C GLU A 89 -2.14 31.60 24.36
#